data_AF-A0A1Y3YAK5-F1
#
_entry.id   AF-A0A1Y3YAK5-F1
#
_cell.length_a   1.000
_cell.length_b   1.000
_cell.length_c   1.000
_cell.angle_alpha   90.00
_cell.angle_beta   90.00
_cell.angle_gamma   90.00
#
_symmetry.space_group_name_H-M   'P 1'
#
loop_
_entity.id
_entity.type
_entity.pdbx_description
1 polymer ?
#
loop_
_entity_poly.entity_id
_entity_poly.type
_entity_poly.pdbx_seq_one_letter_code
_entity_poly.pdbx_strand_id
1 'polypeptide(L)'
;MQEKGKKKYYRIRAGLFWLMIGGFVLLLLGVYFKDELYEKWLRSGGMENVSYEGVQSALEDQGSCYLCGSSDYSLIDYYRKFDTIGLISLNDWYVLDFRLKCHDENGNEVNGEDGTSTSFGNTGEIIYSTESNFRGTMASIEVTLP
;
A
#
# COMPACT_ATOMS: atom_id res chain seq x y z
N MET A 1 10.37 -16.02 73.04
CA MET A 1 9.56 -15.12 72.19
C MET A 1 9.95 -15.36 70.75
N GLN A 2 9.04 -15.81 69.89
CA GLN A 2 9.24 -15.83 68.44
C GLN A 2 8.00 -15.21 67.78
N GLU A 3 8.14 -13.98 67.29
CA GLU A 3 7.13 -13.33 66.47
C GLU A 3 7.08 -14.01 65.10
N LYS A 4 5.99 -14.73 64.82
CA LYS A 4 5.73 -15.28 63.49
C LYS A 4 5.28 -14.15 62.56
N GLY A 5 6.12 -13.82 61.57
CA GLY A 5 5.83 -12.84 60.53
C GLY A 5 4.51 -13.12 59.81
N LYS A 6 3.58 -12.14 59.86
CA LYS A 6 2.27 -12.22 59.22
C LYS A 6 2.42 -12.09 57.70
N LYS A 7 2.20 -13.19 56.97
CA LYS A 7 2.11 -13.16 55.50
C LYS A 7 0.81 -12.47 55.08
N LYS A 8 0.91 -11.34 54.37
CA LYS A 8 -0.24 -10.64 53.77
C LYS A 8 -0.62 -11.35 52.48
N TYR A 9 -1.75 -12.06 52.49
CA TYR A 9 -2.30 -12.72 51.29
C TYR A 9 -3.26 -11.77 50.58
N TYR A 10 -3.00 -11.49 49.29
CA TYR A 10 -3.94 -10.79 48.43
C TYR A 10 -5.08 -11.74 48.04
N ARG A 11 -6.28 -11.52 48.57
CA ARG A 11 -7.50 -12.21 48.10
C ARG A 11 -8.02 -11.52 46.84
N ILE A 12 -7.42 -11.84 45.69
CA ILE A 12 -8.00 -11.46 44.40
C ILE A 12 -9.30 -12.27 44.23
N ARG A 13 -10.42 -11.58 44.00
CA ARG A 13 -11.71 -12.22 43.76
C ARG A 13 -11.58 -13.10 42.51
N ALA A 14 -11.97 -14.37 42.59
CA ALA A 14 -11.77 -15.33 41.49
C ALA A 14 -12.27 -14.81 40.13
N GLY A 15 -13.37 -14.03 40.10
CA GLY A 15 -13.87 -13.39 38.88
C GLY A 15 -12.86 -12.43 38.20
N LEU A 16 -12.09 -11.65 38.98
CA LEU A 16 -11.06 -10.76 38.42
C LEU A 16 -9.88 -11.56 37.84
N PHE A 17 -9.52 -12.68 38.46
CA PHE A 17 -8.46 -13.54 37.96
C PHE A 17 -8.82 -14.17 36.61
N TRP A 18 -10.05 -14.67 36.47
CA TRP A 18 -10.55 -15.22 35.20
C TRP A 18 -10.67 -14.16 34.10
N LEU A 19 -11.06 -12.91 34.43
CA LEU A 19 -11.06 -11.81 33.47
C LEU A 19 -9.65 -11.46 32.98
N MET A 20 -8.65 -11.44 33.87
CA MET A 20 -7.27 -11.18 33.49
C MET A 20 -6.71 -12.28 32.58
N ILE A 21 -7.01 -13.55 32.87
CA ILE A 21 -6.62 -14.67 32.02
C ILE A 21 -7.30 -14.59 30.66
N GLY A 22 -8.62 -14.34 30.63
CA GLY A 22 -9.36 -14.20 29.37
C GLY A 22 -8.82 -13.07 28.51
N GLY A 23 -8.54 -11.91 29.11
CA GLY A 23 -7.93 -10.77 28.42
C GLY A 23 -6.54 -11.09 27.87
N PHE A 24 -5.71 -11.82 28.63
CA PHE A 24 -4.38 -12.21 28.18
C PHE A 24 -4.43 -13.21 27.02
N VAL A 25 -5.36 -14.17 27.06
CA VAL A 25 -5.57 -15.12 25.94
C VAL A 25 -6.05 -14.40 24.69
N LEU A 26 -6.97 -13.45 24.82
CA LEU A 26 -7.43 -12.62 23.69
C LEU A 26 -6.30 -11.78 23.08
N LEU A 27 -5.43 -11.22 23.91
CA LEU A 27 -4.25 -10.49 23.43
C LEU A 27 -3.28 -11.39 22.68
N LEU A 28 -3.00 -12.59 23.19
CA LEU A 28 -2.14 -13.56 22.50
C LEU A 28 -2.73 -14.01 21.17
N LEU A 29 -4.04 -14.27 21.11
CA LEU A 29 -4.74 -14.59 19.86
C LEU A 29 -4.67 -13.42 18.87
N GLY A 30 -4.87 -12.19 19.34
CA GLY A 30 -4.77 -10.99 18.50
C GLY A 30 -3.38 -10.79 17.92
N VAL A 31 -2.31 -11.10 18.68
CA VAL A 31 -0.93 -11.07 18.17
C VAL A 31 -0.69 -12.21 17.18
N TYR A 32 -1.18 -13.42 17.46
CA TYR A 32 -1.02 -14.59 16.60
C TYR A 32 -1.69 -14.41 15.23
N PHE A 33 -2.89 -13.85 15.19
CA PHE A 33 -3.64 -13.60 13.95
C PHE A 33 -3.37 -12.22 13.33
N LYS A 34 -2.42 -11.44 13.87
CA LYS A 34 -2.16 -10.07 13.41
C LYS A 34 -1.83 -10.04 11.93
N ASP A 35 -0.93 -10.90 11.47
CA ASP A 35 -0.45 -10.89 10.07
C ASP A 35 -1.56 -11.30 9.11
N GLU A 36 -2.38 -12.31 9.46
CA GLU A 36 -3.50 -12.76 8.62
C GLU A 36 -4.61 -11.70 8.52
N LEU A 37 -4.90 -10.99 9.62
CA LEU A 37 -5.85 -9.88 9.62
C LEU A 37 -5.31 -8.66 8.88
N TYR A 38 -4.00 -8.40 8.95
CA TYR A 38 -3.33 -7.32 8.24
C TYR A 38 -3.33 -7.57 6.74
N GLU A 39 -3.03 -8.79 6.29
CA GLU A 39 -3.14 -9.19 4.88
C GLU A 39 -4.58 -9.11 4.37
N LYS A 40 -5.58 -9.55 5.15
CA LYS A 40 -6.99 -9.39 4.77
C LYS A 40 -7.40 -7.92 4.66
N TRP A 41 -6.90 -7.05 5.54
CA TRP A 41 -7.16 -5.62 5.48
C TRP A 41 -6.47 -4.96 4.27
N LEU A 42 -5.20 -5.28 3.99
CA LEU A 42 -4.49 -4.87 2.78
C LEU A 42 -5.18 -5.34 1.49
N ARG A 43 -5.66 -6.58 1.46
CA ARG A 43 -6.46 -7.11 0.34
C ARG A 43 -7.83 -6.44 0.23
N SER A 44 -8.42 -5.97 1.32
CA SER A 44 -9.70 -5.24 1.29
C SER A 44 -9.57 -3.82 0.72
N GLY A 45 -8.38 -3.22 0.78
CA GLY A 45 -8.02 -2.04 -0.02
C GLY A 45 -7.42 -2.39 -1.38
N GLY A 46 -7.46 -3.68 -1.76
CA GLY A 46 -6.70 -4.26 -2.85
C GLY A 46 -7.38 -4.06 -4.20
N MET A 47 -6.53 -3.77 -5.20
CA MET A 47 -6.83 -3.62 -6.62
C MET A 47 -8.10 -4.37 -7.06
N GLU A 48 -9.12 -3.60 -7.42
CA GLU A 48 -10.31 -4.12 -8.07
C GLU A 48 -9.94 -4.52 -9.50
N ASN A 49 -9.83 -5.83 -9.75
CA ASN A 49 -9.73 -6.35 -11.10
C ASN A 49 -11.11 -6.23 -11.75
N VAL A 50 -11.37 -5.08 -12.36
CA VAL A 50 -12.55 -4.87 -13.20
C VAL A 50 -12.34 -5.63 -14.51
N SER A 51 -12.84 -6.86 -14.57
CA SER A 51 -12.91 -7.61 -15.82
C SER A 51 -14.23 -7.27 -16.51
N TYR A 52 -14.13 -6.63 -17.68
CA TYR A 52 -15.30 -6.39 -18.53
C TYR A 52 -15.65 -7.67 -19.27
N GLU A 53 -16.72 -8.35 -18.85
CA GLU A 53 -17.23 -9.52 -19.57
C GLU A 53 -17.62 -9.13 -21.01
N GLY A 54 -17.08 -9.85 -22.00
CA GLY A 54 -17.41 -9.66 -23.42
C GLY A 54 -16.45 -8.75 -24.20
N VAL A 55 -15.41 -8.18 -23.58
CA VAL A 55 -14.38 -7.41 -24.28
C VAL A 55 -13.14 -8.29 -24.47
N GLN A 56 -12.99 -8.85 -25.67
CA GLN A 56 -11.75 -9.54 -26.06
C GLN A 56 -10.90 -8.60 -26.90
N SER A 57 -9.60 -8.57 -26.59
CA SER A 57 -8.62 -7.90 -27.43
C SER A 57 -8.57 -8.58 -28.80
N ALA A 58 -8.58 -7.80 -29.88
CA ALA A 58 -8.32 -8.30 -31.23
C ALA A 58 -6.83 -8.63 -31.45
N LEU A 59 -5.98 -8.42 -30.45
CA LEU A 59 -4.56 -8.64 -30.52
C LEU A 59 -4.24 -10.14 -30.44
N GLU A 60 -3.58 -10.66 -31.48
CA GLU A 60 -3.25 -12.07 -31.63
C GLU A 60 -2.06 -12.49 -30.74
N ASP A 61 -1.12 -11.57 -30.52
CA ASP A 61 0.02 -11.74 -29.62
C ASP A 61 -0.11 -10.84 -28.38
N GLN A 62 -0.16 -11.45 -27.20
CA GLN A 62 -0.25 -10.74 -25.93
C GLN A 62 1.03 -9.95 -25.61
N GLY A 63 2.20 -10.36 -26.13
CA GLY A 63 3.47 -9.66 -25.96
C GLY A 63 3.47 -8.27 -26.60
N SER A 64 2.76 -8.12 -27.71
CA SER A 64 2.58 -6.87 -28.45
C SER A 64 1.62 -5.87 -27.78
N CYS A 65 1.03 -6.21 -26.62
CA CYS A 65 0.09 -5.36 -25.90
C CYS A 65 0.78 -4.10 -25.34
N TYR A 66 0.24 -2.92 -25.61
CA TYR A 66 0.90 -1.67 -25.21
C TYR A 66 0.81 -1.37 -23.70
N LEU A 67 -0.22 -1.87 -23.01
CA LEU A 67 -0.40 -1.67 -21.56
C LEU A 67 0.08 -2.86 -20.73
N CYS A 68 -0.10 -4.07 -21.25
CA CYS A 68 0.11 -5.33 -20.52
C CYS A 68 1.32 -6.13 -21.02
N GLY A 69 1.81 -5.84 -22.22
CA GLY A 69 2.94 -6.51 -22.85
C GLY A 69 4.22 -5.68 -22.76
N SER A 70 5.12 -5.92 -23.71
CA SER A 70 6.46 -5.33 -23.82
C SER A 70 6.72 -4.99 -25.29
N SER A 71 5.86 -4.12 -25.83
CA SER A 71 5.94 -3.65 -27.21
C SER A 71 6.94 -2.52 -27.35
N ASP A 72 7.77 -2.54 -28.41
CA ASP A 72 8.70 -1.45 -28.75
C ASP A 72 8.01 -0.10 -28.99
N TYR A 73 6.71 -0.11 -29.27
CA TYR A 73 5.89 1.09 -29.45
C TYR A 73 5.28 1.63 -28.15
N SER A 74 5.57 1.01 -27.00
CA SER A 74 5.08 1.41 -25.69
C SER A 74 6.22 1.80 -24.76
N LEU A 75 5.96 2.79 -23.90
CA LEU A 75 6.85 3.17 -22.80
C LEU A 75 6.62 2.34 -21.54
N ILE A 76 5.73 1.34 -21.57
CA ILE A 76 5.40 0.56 -20.37
C ILE A 76 6.63 -0.14 -19.78
N ASP A 77 7.55 -0.63 -20.62
CA ASP A 77 8.80 -1.26 -20.15
C ASP A 77 9.77 -0.26 -19.53
N TYR A 78 9.70 1.01 -19.92
CA TYR A 78 10.44 2.07 -19.24
C TYR A 78 9.85 2.30 -17.84
N TYR A 79 8.53 2.50 -17.75
CA TYR A 79 7.87 2.79 -16.48
C TYR A 79 7.88 1.62 -15.50
N ARG A 80 7.84 0.36 -15.97
CA ARG A 80 7.95 -0.86 -15.14
C ARG A 80 9.24 -0.97 -14.31
N LYS A 81 10.29 -0.24 -14.70
CA LYS A 81 11.56 -0.21 -13.94
C LYS A 81 11.40 0.57 -12.63
N PHE A 82 10.41 1.45 -12.56
CA PHE A 82 10.14 2.29 -11.40
C PHE A 82 9.00 1.64 -10.60
N ASP A 83 9.28 1.31 -9.33
CA ASP A 83 8.29 0.80 -8.39
C ASP A 83 7.42 1.95 -7.86
N THR A 84 6.66 2.57 -8.77
CA THR A 84 5.88 3.78 -8.52
C THR A 84 4.45 3.68 -9.03
N ILE A 85 3.61 4.63 -8.63
CA ILE A 85 2.22 4.74 -9.09
C ILE A 85 2.19 5.81 -10.18
N GLY A 86 1.39 5.59 -11.22
CA GLY A 86 1.18 6.56 -12.28
C GLY A 86 -0.26 6.54 -12.80
N LEU A 87 -0.62 7.59 -13.52
CA LEU A 87 -1.90 7.73 -14.20
C LEU A 87 -1.66 7.73 -15.72
N ILE A 88 -2.42 6.90 -16.44
CA ILE A 88 -2.38 6.83 -17.90
C ILE A 88 -3.70 7.36 -18.44
N SER A 89 -3.63 8.41 -19.24
CA SER A 89 -4.77 8.87 -20.02
C SER A 89 -4.84 8.06 -21.31
N LEU A 90 -5.97 7.37 -21.53
CA LEU A 90 -6.18 6.56 -22.72
C LEU A 90 -6.63 7.37 -23.94
N ASN A 91 -7.03 8.63 -23.74
CA ASN A 91 -7.49 9.52 -24.82
C ASN A 91 -6.33 10.03 -25.67
N ASP A 92 -5.24 10.44 -25.02
CA ASP A 92 -4.05 11.05 -25.62
C ASP A 92 -2.76 10.26 -25.38
N TRP A 93 -2.86 9.10 -24.72
CA TRP A 93 -1.73 8.23 -24.35
C TRP A 93 -0.68 8.93 -23.48
N TYR A 94 -1.10 9.92 -22.70
CA TYR A 94 -0.22 10.63 -21.79
C TYR A 94 -0.05 9.88 -20.47
N VAL A 95 1.19 9.82 -19.95
CA VAL A 95 1.54 9.14 -18.69
C VAL A 95 2.03 10.16 -17.68
N LEU A 96 1.39 10.20 -16.52
CA LEU A 96 1.82 10.94 -15.35
C LEU A 96 2.47 9.98 -14.35
N ASP A 97 3.77 10.14 -14.07
CA ASP A 97 4.48 9.37 -13.06
C ASP A 97 4.49 10.09 -11.71
N PHE A 98 4.06 9.41 -10.65
CA PHE A 98 4.12 9.92 -9.29
C PHE A 98 5.24 9.23 -8.53
N ARG A 99 6.36 9.93 -8.38
CA ARG A 99 7.58 9.36 -7.79
C ARG A 99 7.40 9.09 -6.29
N LEU A 100 7.55 7.83 -5.91
CA LEU A 100 7.46 7.37 -4.51
C LEU A 100 8.84 7.20 -3.85
N LYS A 101 9.87 7.03 -4.67
CA LYS A 101 11.26 6.85 -4.28
C LYS A 101 12.15 7.59 -5.28
N CYS A 102 13.38 7.87 -4.89
CA CYS A 102 14.38 8.44 -5.79
C CYS A 102 15.02 7.31 -6.60
N HIS A 103 14.83 7.32 -7.92
CA HIS A 103 15.46 6.37 -8.84
C HIS A 103 16.42 7.09 -9.80
N ASP A 104 17.47 6.39 -10.22
CA ASP A 104 18.30 6.80 -11.35
C ASP A 104 17.58 6.52 -12.69
N GLU A 105 18.22 6.88 -13.81
CA GLU A 105 17.67 6.65 -15.16
C GLU A 105 17.52 5.17 -15.52
N ASN A 106 18.19 4.28 -14.79
CA ASN A 106 18.12 2.84 -14.97
C ASN A 106 17.04 2.18 -14.09
N GLY A 107 16.38 2.95 -13.22
CA GLY A 107 15.39 2.45 -12.26
C GLY A 107 15.97 1.95 -10.94
N ASN A 108 17.27 2.10 -10.70
CA ASN A 108 17.85 1.72 -9.42
C ASN A 108 17.51 2.77 -8.36
N GLU A 109 17.09 2.31 -7.19
CA GLU A 109 16.88 3.18 -6.04
C GLU A 109 18.19 3.85 -5.64
N VAL A 110 18.18 5.17 -5.60
CA VAL A 110 19.28 5.99 -5.11
C VAL A 110 18.93 6.44 -3.71
N ASN A 111 19.91 6.48 -2.81
CA ASN A 111 19.74 7.11 -1.50
C ASN A 111 19.53 8.62 -1.69
N GLY A 112 18.29 9.01 -1.98
CA GLY A 112 17.87 10.39 -2.09
C GLY A 112 17.77 11.04 -0.72
N GLU A 113 17.95 12.36 -0.69
CA GLU A 113 17.75 13.17 0.52
C GLU A 113 16.33 12.97 1.08
N ASP A 114 16.21 12.96 2.42
CA ASP A 114 14.94 12.89 3.14
C ASP A 114 14.08 14.12 2.80
N GLY A 115 13.29 14.01 1.74
CA GLY A 115 12.45 15.09 1.22
C GLY A 115 11.00 14.65 1.03
N THR A 116 10.09 15.61 1.16
CA THR A 116 8.70 15.48 0.74
C THR A 116 8.59 16.04 -0.68
N SER A 117 8.00 15.28 -1.60
CA SER A 117 7.59 15.77 -2.91
C SER A 117 6.13 16.20 -2.87
N THR A 118 5.85 17.36 -3.46
CA THR A 118 4.48 17.78 -3.71
C THR A 118 4.38 18.21 -5.16
N SER A 119 3.41 17.66 -5.89
CA SER A 119 3.14 18.03 -7.27
C SER A 119 1.66 18.31 -7.45
N PHE A 120 1.34 19.28 -8.31
CA PHE A 120 -0.04 19.64 -8.65
C PHE A 120 -0.08 20.03 -10.12
N GLY A 121 -1.13 19.62 -10.81
CA GLY A 121 -1.31 19.95 -12.22
C GLY A 121 -2.74 19.80 -12.69
N ASN A 122 -2.98 20.32 -13.89
CA ASN A 122 -4.25 20.23 -14.59
C ASN A 122 -3.97 19.90 -16.05
N THR A 123 -4.49 18.78 -16.54
CA THR A 123 -4.33 18.33 -17.93
C THR A 123 -5.45 18.81 -18.86
N GLY A 124 -6.44 19.54 -18.32
CA GLY A 124 -7.69 19.91 -18.98
C GLY A 124 -8.82 18.92 -18.71
N GLU A 125 -8.51 17.63 -18.62
CA GLU A 125 -9.47 16.56 -18.30
C GLU A 125 -9.49 16.19 -16.81
N ILE A 126 -8.35 16.32 -16.13
CA ILE A 126 -8.21 16.02 -14.70
C ILE A 126 -7.40 17.09 -13.99
N ILE A 127 -7.73 17.29 -12.72
CA ILE A 127 -6.91 18.03 -11.77
C ILE A 127 -6.32 17.01 -10.81
N TYR A 128 -5.00 17.01 -10.66
CA TYR A 128 -4.30 16.08 -9.78
C TYR A 128 -3.44 16.81 -8.75
N SER A 129 -3.40 16.28 -7.54
CA SER A 129 -2.47 16.67 -6.49
C SER A 129 -1.82 15.44 -5.90
N THR A 130 -0.50 15.51 -5.67
CA THR A 130 0.25 14.40 -5.08
C THR A 130 1.16 14.90 -3.99
N GLU A 131 1.21 14.15 -2.91
CA GLU A 131 2.17 14.33 -1.83
C GLU A 131 2.83 12.98 -1.54
N SER A 132 4.15 12.91 -1.59
CA SER A 132 4.90 11.69 -1.27
C SER A 132 6.11 11.99 -0.41
N ASN A 133 6.43 11.07 0.49
CA ASN A 133 7.77 11.03 1.07
C ASN A 133 8.61 10.04 0.27
N PHE A 134 9.84 10.40 -0.11
CA PHE A 134 10.71 9.56 -0.94
C PHE A 134 11.22 8.27 -0.22
N ARG A 135 10.56 7.86 0.87
CA ARG A 135 10.79 6.61 1.60
C ARG A 135 9.76 5.52 1.25
N GLY A 136 8.79 5.82 0.39
CA GLY A 136 7.69 4.92 0.06
C GLY A 136 6.80 4.55 1.25
N THR A 137 6.84 5.34 2.33
CA THR A 137 6.06 5.07 3.55
C THR A 137 4.71 5.77 3.53
N MET A 138 4.63 6.93 2.86
CA MET A 138 3.38 7.67 2.67
C MET A 138 3.35 8.30 1.29
N ALA A 139 2.25 8.06 0.58
CA ALA A 139 1.92 8.70 -0.67
C ALA A 139 0.42 8.97 -0.68
N SER A 140 0.04 10.19 -1.06
CA SER A 140 -1.35 10.61 -1.28
C SER A 140 -1.45 11.12 -2.70
N ILE A 141 -2.43 10.63 -3.44
CA ILE A 141 -2.74 11.03 -4.81
C ILE A 141 -4.22 11.32 -4.85
N GLU A 142 -4.58 12.56 -5.16
CA GLU A 142 -5.95 12.99 -5.34
C GLU A 142 -6.15 13.37 -6.81
N VAL A 143 -7.10 12.74 -7.47
CA VAL A 143 -7.48 13.02 -8.86
C VAL A 143 -8.94 13.41 -8.87
N THR A 144 -9.23 14.57 -9.43
CA THR A 144 -10.58 15.11 -9.57
C THR A 144 -10.89 15.38 -11.03
N LEU A 145 -12.12 15.07 -11.41
CA LEU A 145 -12.70 15.44 -12.69
C LEU A 145 -13.30 16.85 -12.55
N PRO A 146 -13.16 17.72 -13.56
CA PRO A 146 -13.76 19.06 -13.57
C PRO A 146 -15.30 19.05 -13.58
#